data_AF-A0A7V5N204-F1
#
_entry.id   AF-A0A7V5N204-F1
#
_cell.length_a   1.000
_cell.length_b   1.000
_cell.length_c   1.000
_cell.angle_alpha   90.00
_cell.angle_beta   90.00
_cell.angle_gamma   90.00
#
_symmetry.space_group_name_H-M   'P 1'
#
loop_
_entity.id
_entity.type
_entity.pdbx_description
1 polymer ?
#
loop_
_entity_poly.entity_id
_entity_poly.type
_entity_poly.pdbx_seq_one_letter_code
_entity_poly.pdbx_strand_id
1 'polypeptide(L)' 'MIKILKVKVISFDVDGTLVPTGFVDAVWLEGIPSLYAQKYKISFDS' A
#
# COMPACT_ATOMS: atom_id res chain seq x y z
N MET A 1 41.17 10.60 8.95
CA MET A 1 39.84 11.25 8.90
C MET A 1 38.80 10.20 8.53
N ILE A 2 37.79 9.99 9.38
CA ILE A 2 36.69 9.06 9.11
C ILE A 2 35.58 9.84 8.40
N LYS A 3 35.16 9.38 7.22
CA LYS A 3 34.10 10.00 6.43
C LYS A 3 32.75 9.42 6.87
N ILE A 4 31.94 10.23 7.55
CA ILE A 4 30.56 9.84 7.90
C ILE A 4 29.71 10.01 6.64
N LEU A 5 29.13 8.92 6.15
CA LEU A 5 28.19 8.96 5.03
C LEU A 5 26.85 9.55 5.52
N LYS A 6 26.47 10.72 4.98
CA LYS A 6 25.17 11.32 5.24
C LYS A 6 24.11 10.52 4.48
N VAL A 7 23.12 9.99 5.18
CA VAL A 7 21.97 9.33 4.57
C VAL A 7 21.23 10.35 3.70
N LYS A 8 21.07 10.03 2.42
CA LYS A 8 20.44 10.93 1.43
C LYS A 8 18.97 10.63 1.21
N VAL A 9 18.58 9.36 1.34
CA VAL A 9 17.22 8.87 1.11
C VAL A 9 16.92 7.81 2.15
N ILE A 10 15.71 7.86 2.69
CA ILE A 10 15.15 6.83 3.56
C ILE A 10 13.85 6.38 2.90
N SER A 11 13.70 5.07 2.70
CA SER A 11 12.49 4.45 2.20
C SER A 11 11.85 3.68 3.34
N PHE A 12 10.54 3.87 3.50
CA PHE A 12 9.74 3.16 4.48
C PHE A 12 8.81 2.21 3.74
N ASP A 13 8.69 1.00 4.27
CA ASP A 13 7.55 0.15 3.94
C ASP A 13 6.27 0.86 4.36
N VAL A 14 5.17 0.55 3.69
CA VAL A 14 3.86 1.15 4.00
C VAL A 14 3.14 0.28 5.02
N ASP A 15 3.01 -1.01 4.76
CA ASP A 15 2.30 -1.95 5.64
C ASP A 15 3.06 -2.19 6.95
N GLY A 16 2.35 -2.15 8.08
CA GLY A 16 2.91 -2.35 9.41
C GLY A 16 3.92 -1.29 9.87
N THR A 17 4.33 -0.37 8.99
CA THR A 17 5.34 0.68 9.26
C THR A 17 4.72 2.07 9.24
N LEU A 18 4.08 2.47 8.15
CA LEU A 18 3.41 3.78 8.03
C LEU A 18 1.92 3.69 8.32
N VAL A 19 1.29 2.54 8.07
CA VAL A 19 -0.13 2.30 8.28
C VAL A 19 -0.37 0.91 8.91
N PRO A 20 -1.47 0.71 9.65
CA PRO A 20 -1.85 -0.63 10.11
C PRO A 20 -2.29 -1.50 8.92
N THR A 21 -2.12 -2.81 9.03
CA THR A 21 -2.48 -3.79 7.99
C THR A 21 -3.93 -3.69 7.53
N GLY A 22 -4.86 -3.32 8.42
CA GLY A 22 -6.26 -3.12 8.04
C GLY A 22 -6.50 -2.04 6.97
N PHE A 23 -5.61 -1.03 6.85
CA PHE A 23 -5.67 -0.08 5.74
C PHE A 23 -5.30 -0.76 4.41
N VAL A 24 -4.26 -1.58 4.45
CA VAL A 24 -3.74 -2.31 3.29
C VAL A 24 -4.78 -3.32 2.81
N ASP A 25 -5.41 -4.06 3.73
CA ASP A 25 -6.53 -4.97 3.43
C ASP A 25 -7.69 -4.22 2.75
N ALA A 26 -8.09 -3.06 3.28
CA ALA A 26 -9.17 -2.26 2.68
C ALA A 26 -8.83 -1.78 1.26
N VAL A 27 -7.56 -1.51 0.94
CA VAL A 27 -7.16 -1.15 -0.42
C VAL A 27 -7.14 -2.37 -1.34
N TRP A 28 -6.51 -3.46 -0.92
CA TRP A 28 -6.24 -4.62 -1.78
C TRP A 28 -7.43 -5.57 -1.93
N LEU A 29 -8.22 -5.75 -0.88
CA LEU A 29 -9.35 -6.69 -0.88
C LEU A 29 -10.66 -6.02 -1.26
N GLU A 30 -10.83 -4.72 -0.96
CA GLU A 30 -12.07 -4.00 -1.22
C GLU A 30 -11.91 -2.95 -2.34
N GLY A 31 -11.02 -1.98 -2.15
CA GLY A 31 -10.91 -0.80 -3.01
C GLY A 31 -10.57 -1.14 -4.46
N ILE A 32 -9.44 -1.83 -4.68
CA ILE A 32 -8.99 -2.21 -6.02
C ILE A 32 -9.98 -3.18 -6.68
N PRO A 33 -10.41 -4.28 -6.03
CA PRO A 33 -11.39 -5.20 -6.61
C PRO A 33 -12.72 -4.55 -6.95
N SER A 34 -13.26 -3.70 -6.07
CA SER A 34 -14.49 -2.94 -6.31
C SER A 34 -14.38 -2.03 -7.54
N LEU A 35 -13.28 -1.28 -7.66
CA LEU A 35 -13.06 -0.39 -8.81
C LEU A 35 -12.86 -1.19 -10.10
N TYR A 36 -12.19 -2.32 -10.04
CA TYR A 36 -12.04 -3.23 -11.17
C TYR A 36 -13.41 -3.76 -11.63
N ALA A 37 -14.21 -4.27 -10.70
CA ALA A 37 -15.53 -4.80 -10.99
C ALA A 37 -16.45 -3.74 -11.64
N GLN A 38 -16.44 -2.51 -11.09
CA GLN A 38 -17.15 -1.36 -11.67
C GLN A 38 -16.72 -1.08 -13.12
N LYS A 39 -15.40 -1.05 -13.37
CA LYS A 39 -14.84 -0.78 -14.71
C LYS A 39 -15.30 -1.81 -15.74
N TYR A 40 -15.34 -3.08 -15.36
CA TYR A 40 -15.67 -4.19 -16.28
C TYR A 40 -17.13 -4.64 -16.20
N LYS A 41 -17.96 -3.96 -15.39
CA LYS A 41 -19.38 -4.26 -15.19
C LYS A 41 -19.61 -5.73 -14.77
N ILE A 42 -18.73 -6.25 -13.93
CA ILE A 42 -18.88 -7.56 -13.29
C ILE A 42 -19.32 -7.37 -11.84
N SER A 43 -19.93 -8.39 -11.23
CA SER A 43 -20.24 -8.36 -9.80
C SER A 43 -18.95 -8.48 -8.98
N PHE A 44 -18.96 -7.86 -7.81
CA PHE A 44 -17.97 -8.08 -6.76
C PHE A 44 -18.71 -8.65 -5.56
N ASP A 45 -18.44 -9.92 -5.24
CA ASP A 45 -18.86 -10.53 -3.98
C ASP A 45 -17.67 -10.46 -3.03
N SER A 46 -17.80 -9.62 -2.01
CA SER A 46 -16.88 -9.43 -0.88
C SER A 46 -17.09 -10.49 0.20
#